data_AF-A0A1Z7YQX9-F1
#
_entry.id   AF-A0A1Z7YQX9-F1
#
_cell.length_a   1.000
_cell.length_b   1.000
_cell.length_c   1.000
_cell.angle_alpha   90.00
_cell.angle_beta   90.00
_cell.angle_gamma   90.00
#
_symmetry.space_group_name_H-M   'P 1'
#
loop_
_entity.id
_entity.type
_entity.pdbx_description
1 polymer ?
#
loop_
_entity_poly.entity_id
_entity_poly.type
_entity_poly.pdbx_seq_one_letter_code
_entity_poly.pdbx_strand_id
1 'polypeptide(L)'
;MNSWMMESIAVLLTSKKIIFIIVFTLMCHLAMNLWLDYYIQAETVSGKYSFIQEAINTRLLRHSNKASNAILILGLVAIVKVFKKERNKLFR
;
A
#
# COMPACT_ATOMS: atom_id res chain seq x y z
N MET A 1 10.20 -17.22 23.96
CA MET A 1 9.38 -16.45 23.00
C MET A 1 8.22 -15.86 23.79
N ASN A 2 8.15 -14.53 23.93
CA ASN A 2 7.18 -13.88 24.85
C ASN A 2 5.73 -14.23 24.49
N SER A 3 4.85 -14.39 25.48
CA SER A 3 3.42 -14.68 25.31
C SER A 3 2.76 -13.75 24.30
N TRP A 4 3.11 -12.46 24.34
CA TRP A 4 2.66 -11.43 23.40
C TRP A 4 3.00 -11.72 21.93
N MET A 5 4.16 -12.32 21.66
CA MET A 5 4.58 -12.68 20.30
C MET A 5 3.79 -13.87 19.77
N MET A 6 3.53 -14.87 20.61
CA MET A 6 2.68 -16.01 20.27
C MET A 6 1.22 -15.60 20.05
N GLU A 7 0.69 -14.69 20.87
CA GLU A 7 -0.64 -14.11 20.67
C GLU A 7 -0.75 -13.39 19.33
N SER A 8 0.27 -12.62 18.98
CA SER A 8 0.31 -11.87 17.72
C SER A 8 0.33 -12.79 16.50
N ILE A 9 1.14 -13.85 16.55
CA ILE A 9 1.20 -14.88 15.52
C ILE A 9 -0.14 -15.62 15.41
N ALA A 10 -0.76 -15.98 16.54
CA ALA A 10 -2.05 -16.65 16.55
C ALA A 10 -3.16 -15.81 15.90
N VAL A 11 -3.22 -14.50 16.19
CA VAL A 11 -4.19 -13.58 15.57
C VAL A 11 -3.93 -13.41 14.06
N LEU A 12 -2.67 -13.31 13.66
CA LEU A 12 -2.28 -13.19 12.25
C LEU A 12 -2.64 -14.45 11.45
N LEU A 13 -2.38 -15.64 11.99
CA LEU A 13 -2.66 -16.92 11.33
C LEU A 13 -4.16 -17.25 11.25
N THR A 14 -4.96 -16.78 12.22
CA THR A 14 -6.39 -17.11 12.30
C THR A 14 -7.29 -16.09 11.62
N SER A 15 -6.86 -14.83 11.51
CA SER A 15 -7.71 -13.77 10.97
C SER A 15 -7.58 -13.61 9.45
N LYS A 16 -8.48 -14.25 8.71
CA LYS A 16 -8.66 -14.05 7.26
C LYS A 16 -8.85 -12.57 6.88
N LYS A 17 -9.42 -11.75 7.78
CA LYS A 17 -9.63 -10.32 7.56
C LYS A 17 -8.33 -9.52 7.56
N ILE A 18 -7.39 -9.85 8.44
CA ILE A 18 -6.08 -9.17 8.48
C ILE A 18 -5.30 -9.51 7.21
N ILE A 19 -5.29 -10.79 6.82
CA ILE A 19 -4.67 -11.25 5.57
C ILE A 19 -5.29 -10.54 4.37
N PHE A 20 -6.62 -10.45 4.30
CA PHE A 20 -7.31 -9.73 3.24
C PHE A 20 -6.90 -8.25 3.16
N ILE A 21 -6.84 -7.54 4.30
CA ILE A 21 -6.45 -6.12 4.31
C ILE A 21 -4.99 -5.96 3.86
N ILE A 22 -4.08 -6.84 4.29
CA ILE A 22 -2.68 -6.83 3.85
C ILE A 22 -2.62 -6.98 2.33
N VAL A 23 -3.25 -8.03 1.80
CA VAL A 23 -3.25 -8.33 0.36
C VAL A 23 -3.90 -7.20 -0.43
N PHE A 24 -5.06 -6.70 -0.01
CA PHE A 24 -5.75 -5.60 -0.67
C PHE A 24 -4.91 -4.33 -0.70
N THR A 25 -4.27 -3.97 0.42
CA THR A 25 -3.39 -2.80 0.52
C THR A 25 -2.21 -2.92 -0.46
N LEU A 26 -1.57 -4.09 -0.50
CA LEU A 26 -0.46 -4.35 -1.41
C LEU A 26 -0.90 -4.30 -2.88
N MET A 27 -2.08 -4.85 -3.20
CA MET A 27 -2.65 -4.80 -4.54
C MET A 27 -2.94 -3.36 -4.98
N CYS A 28 -3.52 -2.53 -4.11
CA CYS A 28 -3.77 -1.11 -4.41
C CYS A 28 -2.47 -0.33 -4.62
N HIS A 29 -1.46 -0.58 -3.79
CA HIS A 29 -0.14 0.04 -3.92
C HIS A 29 0.52 -0.33 -5.26
N LEU A 30 0.55 -1.62 -5.60
CA LEU A 30 1.09 -2.11 -6.86
C LEU A 30 0.32 -1.57 -8.07
N ALA A 31 -1.02 -1.59 -8.03
CA ALA A 31 -1.84 -1.09 -9.12
C ALA A 31 -1.58 0.40 -9.40
N MET A 32 -1.39 1.21 -8.34
CA MET A 32 -1.10 2.63 -8.51
C MET A 32 0.27 2.90 -9.14
N ASN A 33 1.30 2.14 -8.75
CA ASN A 33 2.63 2.25 -9.35
C ASN A 33 2.63 1.79 -10.81
N LEU A 34 2.02 0.63 -11.11
CA LEU A 34 1.93 0.09 -12.47
C LEU A 34 1.13 0.99 -13.42
N TRP A 35 0.02 1.55 -12.93
CA TRP A 35 -0.79 2.49 -13.72
C TRP A 35 0.01 3.75 -14.07
N LEU A 36 0.79 4.28 -13.13
CA LEU A 36 1.64 5.43 -13.37
C LEU A 36 2.74 5.11 -14.39
N ASP A 37 3.42 3.98 -14.24
CA ASP A 37 4.48 3.56 -15.16
C ASP A 37 3.94 3.41 -16.58
N TYR A 38 2.76 2.80 -16.73
CA TYR A 38 2.07 2.70 -18.02
C TYR A 38 1.73 4.07 -18.61
N TYR A 39 1.21 4.98 -17.79
CA TYR A 39 0.85 6.34 -18.22
C TYR A 39 2.08 7.13 -18.71
N ILE A 40 3.18 7.08 -17.95
CA ILE A 40 4.43 7.77 -18.31
C ILE A 40 5.01 7.22 -19.61
N GLN A 41 4.99 5.89 -19.81
CA GLN A 41 5.48 5.28 -21.04
C GLN A 41 4.63 5.68 -22.25
N ALA A 42 3.30 5.69 -22.11
CA ALA A 42 2.37 5.99 -23.19
C ALA A 42 2.49 7.44 -23.71
N GLU A 43 2.88 8.39 -22.86
CA GLU A 43 2.94 9.79 -23.26
C GLU A 43 4.30 10.25 -23.77
N THR A 44 5.33 9.41 -23.88
CA THR A 44 6.69 9.81 -24.24
C THR A 44 6.79 10.64 -25.55
N VAL A 45 6.91 11.97 -25.45
CA VAL A 45 7.13 12.86 -26.60
C VAL A 45 8.63 13.01 -26.88
N SER A 46 9.05 12.60 -28.07
CA SER A 46 10.39 12.90 -28.60
C SER A 46 10.43 14.29 -29.24
N GLY A 47 11.42 15.11 -28.89
CA GLY A 47 11.70 16.37 -29.60
C GLY A 47 11.88 17.57 -28.68
N LYS A 48 11.76 18.77 -29.25
CA LYS A 48 12.12 20.06 -28.63
C LYS A 48 11.38 20.39 -27.32
N TYR A 49 10.30 19.67 -27.00
CA TYR A 49 9.46 19.87 -25.81
C TYR A 49 9.60 18.76 -24.75
N SER A 50 10.55 17.83 -24.91
CA SER A 50 10.76 16.72 -23.97
C SER A 50 11.00 17.18 -22.52
N PHE A 51 11.65 18.33 -22.33
CA PHE A 51 11.92 18.90 -21.00
C PHE A 51 10.64 19.28 -20.23
N ILE A 52 9.58 19.73 -20.92
CA ILE A 52 8.29 20.07 -20.29
C ILE A 52 7.65 18.80 -19.77
N GLN A 53 7.68 17.74 -20.58
CA GLN A 53 7.15 16.45 -20.21
C GLN A 53 7.92 15.82 -19.05
N GLU A 54 9.24 15.94 -19.03
CA GLU A 54 10.06 15.46 -17.92
C GLU A 54 9.73 16.16 -16.60
N ALA A 55 9.48 17.48 -16.63
CA ALA A 55 9.01 18.24 -15.47
C ALA A 55 7.62 17.78 -14.99
N ILE A 56 6.69 17.53 -15.92
CA ILE A 56 5.35 17.00 -15.62
C ILE A 56 5.45 15.61 -15.00
N ASN A 57 6.19 14.70 -15.63
CA ASN A 57 6.41 13.32 -15.17
C ASN A 57 7.02 13.29 -13.77
N THR A 58 8.01 14.14 -13.50
CA THR A 58 8.64 14.25 -12.17
C THR A 58 7.63 14.69 -11.10
N ARG A 59 6.78 15.67 -11.41
CA ARG A 59 5.74 16.14 -10.49
C ARG A 59 4.68 15.06 -10.27
N LEU A 60 4.26 14.38 -11.33
CA LEU A 60 3.29 13.29 -11.30
C LEU A 60 3.82 12.11 -10.46
N LEU A 61 5.08 11.71 -10.66
CA LEU A 61 5.80 10.71 -9.85
C LEU A 61 5.78 11.05 -8.38
N ARG A 62 6.09 12.30 -8.02
CA ARG A 62 6.08 12.74 -6.62
C ARG A 62 4.69 12.65 -6.00
N HIS A 63 3.63 13.03 -6.71
CA HIS A 63 2.26 12.94 -6.19
C HIS A 63 1.78 11.49 -6.11
N SER A 64 2.08 10.67 -7.10
CA SER A 64 1.75 9.25 -7.11
C SER A 64 2.45 8.51 -5.97
N ASN A 65 3.75 8.73 -5.76
CA ASN A 65 4.49 8.14 -4.63
C ASN A 65 3.90 8.53 -3.28
N LYS A 66 3.47 9.79 -3.12
CA LYS A 66 2.78 10.23 -1.90
C LYS A 66 1.46 9.48 -1.68
N ALA A 67 0.65 9.33 -2.72
CA ALA A 67 -0.62 8.60 -2.65
C ALA A 67 -0.41 7.10 -2.41
N SER A 68 0.56 6.49 -3.10
CA SER A 68 0.97 5.10 -2.97
C SER A 68 1.45 4.78 -1.55
N ASN A 69 2.21 5.68 -0.93
CA ASN A 69 2.59 5.56 0.48
C ASN A 69 1.43 5.80 1.44
N ALA A 70 0.50 6.71 1.12
CA ALA A 70 -0.70 6.93 1.92
C ALA A 70 -1.58 5.65 1.97
N ILE A 71 -1.67 4.90 0.87
CA ILE A 71 -2.34 3.59 0.83
C ILE A 71 -1.72 2.63 1.85
N LEU A 72 -0.39 2.51 1.87
CA LEU A 72 0.30 1.65 2.84
C LEU A 72 0.03 2.05 4.28
N ILE A 73 0.08 3.36 4.57
CA ILE A 73 -0.19 3.89 5.92
C ILE A 73 -1.64 3.60 6.34
N LEU A 74 -2.61 3.85 5.45
CA LEU A 74 -4.02 3.58 5.73
C LEU A 74 -4.27 2.08 5.93
N GLY A 75 -3.64 1.22 5.13
CA GLY A 75 -3.68 -0.23 5.29
C GLY A 75 -3.09 -0.68 6.63
N LEU A 76 -1.95 -0.11 7.04
CA LEU A 76 -1.36 -0.38 8.36
C LEU A 76 -2.31 0.00 9.50
N VAL A 77 -2.92 1.18 9.43
CA VAL A 77 -3.91 1.63 10.42
C VAL A 77 -5.11 0.69 10.48
N ALA A 78 -5.59 0.22 9.31
CA ALA A 78 -6.68 -0.75 9.24
C ALA A 78 -6.29 -2.10 9.85
N ILE A 79 -5.08 -2.59 9.57
CA ILE A 79 -4.52 -3.82 10.17
C ILE A 79 -4.48 -3.70 11.69
N VAL A 80 -3.95 -2.61 12.24
CA VAL A 80 -3.87 -2.39 13.69
C VAL A 80 -5.26 -2.38 14.34
N LYS A 81 -6.23 -1.69 13.73
CA LYS A 81 -7.61 -1.66 14.23
C LYS A 81 -8.25 -3.05 14.26
N VAL A 82 -8.11 -3.82 13.18
CA VAL A 82 -8.66 -5.18 13.10
C VAL A 82 -7.92 -6.14 14.01
N PHE A 83 -6.59 -6.03 14.11
CA PHE A 83 -5.77 -6.83 15.01
C PHE A 83 -6.20 -6.67 16.46
N LYS A 84 -6.40 -5.42 16.93
CA LYS A 84 -6.89 -5.16 18.29
C LYS A 84 -8.26 -5.81 18.53
N LYS A 85 -9.15 -5.76 17.54
CA LYS A 85 -10.49 -6.36 17.62
C LYS A 85 -10.44 -7.89 17.67
N GLU A 86 -9.62 -8.53 16.85
CA GLU A 86 -9.51 -9.99 16.78
C GLU A 86 -8.75 -10.56 17.99
N ARG A 87 -7.69 -9.88 18.46
CA ARG A 87 -6.99 -10.25 19.70
C ARG A 87 -7.93 -10.28 20.90
N ASN A 88 -8.75 -9.23 21.06
CA ASN A 88 -9.75 -9.16 22.14
C ASN A 88 -10.84 -10.24 22.06
N LYS A 89 -11.05 -10.84 20.88
CA LYS A 89 -12.01 -11.93 20.69
C LYS A 89 -11.38 -13.29 21.01
N LEU A 90 -10.12 -13.50 20.61
CA LEU A 90 -9.40 -14.76 20.77
C LEU A 90 -8.89 -14.99 22.20
N PHE A 91 -8.45 -13.92 22.88
CA PHE A 91 -7.85 -13.97 24.22
C PHE A 91 -8.76 -13.30 25.26
N ARG A 92 -10.07 -13.40 25.05
CA ARG A 92 -11.06 -12.90 26.01
C ARG A 92 -11.20 -13.85 27.19
#